data_AF-A0A953UIG4-F1
#
_entry.id   AF-A0A953UIG4-F1
#
_cell.length_a   1.000
_cell.length_b   1.000
_cell.length_c   1.000
_cell.angle_alpha   90.00
_cell.angle_beta   90.00
_cell.angle_gamma   90.00
#
_symmetry.space_group_name_H-M   'P 1'
#
loop_
_entity.id
_entity.type
_entity.pdbx_description
1 polymer ?
#
loop_
_entity_poly.entity_id
_entity_poly.type
_entity_poly.pdbx_seq_one_letter_code
_entity_poly.pdbx_strand_id
1 'polypeptide(L)'
;MATVHMSEAEVARDLHAVLAKVQQGVEVVIEQDHRPVAVLKPSQPGDPGRKLSECIALARAYEERLGCAPIPDADFARDVQEGIDSRRDSFEPPAWD
;
A
#
# COMPACT_ATOMS: atom_id res chain seq x y z
N MET A 1 0.43 -8.95 -17.91
CA MET A 1 -0.68 -8.01 -17.66
C MET A 1 -0.54 -6.85 -18.63
N ALA A 2 -1.64 -6.34 -19.17
CA ALA A 2 -1.60 -5.21 -20.09
C ALA A 2 -1.61 -3.90 -19.28
N THR A 3 -0.78 -2.93 -19.68
CA THR A 3 -0.73 -1.59 -19.09
C THR A 3 -1.19 -0.58 -20.13
N VAL A 4 -2.06 0.35 -19.73
CA VAL A 4 -2.55 1.44 -20.59
C VAL A 4 -2.32 2.77 -19.88
N HIS A 5 -1.89 3.76 -20.64
CA HIS A 5 -1.68 5.13 -20.16
C HIS A 5 -2.87 5.98 -20.58
N MET A 6 -3.45 6.74 -19.65
CA MET A 6 -4.61 7.59 -19.88
C MET A 6 -4.41 8.92 -19.18
N SER A 7 -4.88 10.01 -19.78
CA SER A 7 -4.99 11.30 -19.10
C SER A 7 -6.10 11.29 -18.06
N GLU A 8 -6.01 12.19 -17.08
CA GLU A 8 -7.08 12.43 -16.10
C GLU A 8 -8.43 12.69 -16.80
N ALA A 9 -8.43 13.47 -17.88
CA ALA A 9 -9.64 13.79 -18.64
C ALA A 9 -10.28 12.57 -19.31
N GLU A 10 -9.48 11.60 -19.76
CA GLU A 10 -9.99 10.35 -20.33
C GLU A 10 -10.59 9.45 -19.26
N VAL A 11 -9.99 9.41 -18.07
CA VAL A 11 -10.53 8.65 -16.94
C VAL A 11 -11.82 9.27 -16.41
N ALA A 12 -11.86 10.59 -16.26
CA ALA A 12 -13.03 11.32 -15.79
C ALA A 12 -14.23 11.24 -16.75
N ARG A 13 -13.97 11.10 -18.06
CA ARG A 13 -15.03 10.98 -19.08
C ARG A 13 -15.88 9.73 -18.90
N ASP A 14 -15.27 8.59 -18.56
CA ASP A 14 -15.97 7.32 -18.34
C ASP A 14 -15.19 6.40 -17.39
N LEU A 15 -15.28 6.70 -16.10
CA LEU A 15 -14.64 5.90 -15.06
C LEU A 15 -15.15 4.44 -15.05
N HIS A 16 -16.41 4.19 -15.42
CA HIS A 16 -16.97 2.85 -15.42
C HIS A 16 -16.32 1.96 -16.50
N ALA A 17 -16.10 2.49 -17.70
CA ALA A 17 -15.38 1.76 -18.74
C ALA A 17 -13.91 1.49 -18.35
N VAL A 18 -13.27 2.44 -17.69
CA VAL A 18 -11.91 2.26 -17.14
C VAL A 18 -11.89 1.15 -16.10
N LEU A 19 -12.82 1.17 -15.12
CA LEU A 19 -12.93 0.14 -14.10
C LEU A 19 -13.25 -1.25 -14.69
N ALA A 20 -14.04 -1.33 -15.76
CA ALA A 20 -14.31 -2.60 -16.45
C ALA A 20 -13.03 -3.21 -17.05
N LYS A 21 -12.15 -2.38 -17.65
CA LYS A 21 -10.81 -2.83 -18.11
C LYS A 21 -9.94 -3.27 -16.94
N VAL A 22 -9.96 -2.52 -15.85
CA VAL A 22 -9.20 -2.83 -14.63
C VAL A 22 -9.64 -4.17 -14.03
N GLN A 23 -10.94 -4.45 -13.97
CA GLN A 23 -11.45 -5.74 -13.50
C GLN A 23 -11.05 -6.93 -14.39
N GLN A 24 -10.75 -6.68 -15.67
CA GLN A 24 -10.24 -7.69 -16.61
C GLN A 24 -8.73 -7.93 -16.50
N GLY A 25 -8.04 -7.27 -15.57
CA GLY A 25 -6.59 -7.46 -15.38
C GLY A 25 -5.71 -6.39 -16.03
N VAL A 26 -6.30 -5.30 -16.55
CA VAL A 26 -5.55 -4.18 -17.14
C VAL A 26 -5.12 -3.20 -16.05
N GLU A 27 -3.86 -2.80 -16.05
CA GLU A 27 -3.39 -1.69 -15.24
C GLU A 27 -3.53 -0.39 -16.01
N VAL A 28 -4.11 0.63 -15.37
CA VAL A 28 -4.29 1.96 -15.97
C VAL A 28 -3.42 2.95 -15.22
N VAL A 29 -2.41 3.47 -15.91
CA VAL A 29 -1.54 4.55 -15.42
C VAL A 29 -2.18 5.86 -15.84
N ILE A 30 -2.57 6.66 -14.85
CA ILE A 30 -3.12 7.99 -15.07
C ILE A 30 -1.95 8.96 -15.16
N GLU A 31 -1.87 9.71 -16.26
CA GLU A 31 -0.78 10.64 -16.54
C GLU A 31 -1.25 12.09 -16.66
N GLN A 32 -0.37 12.99 -16.26
CA GLN A 32 -0.44 14.42 -16.54
C GLN A 32 0.91 14.85 -17.12
N ASP A 33 0.91 15.45 -18.32
CA ASP A 33 2.14 15.87 -19.03
C ASP A 33 3.22 14.76 -19.13
N HIS A 34 2.79 13.54 -19.48
CA HIS A 34 3.63 12.33 -19.56
C HIS A 34 4.28 11.90 -18.24
N ARG A 35 3.74 12.35 -17.10
CA ARG A 35 4.15 11.93 -15.76
C ARG A 35 3.03 11.11 -15.12
N PRO A 36 3.31 9.87 -14.68
CA PRO A 36 2.36 9.10 -13.88
C PRO A 36 1.99 9.82 -12.59
N VAL A 37 0.69 10.04 -12.36
CA VAL A 37 0.15 10.65 -11.14
C VAL A 37 -0.63 9.64 -10.29
N ALA A 38 -1.21 8.62 -10.90
CA ALA A 38 -1.91 7.54 -10.19
C ALA A 38 -1.91 6.25 -11.01
N VAL A 39 -2.15 5.12 -10.34
CA VAL A 39 -2.28 3.81 -10.98
C VAL A 39 -3.54 3.12 -10.47
N LEU A 40 -4.43 2.77 -11.38
CA LEU A 40 -5.58 1.91 -11.11
C LEU A 40 -5.21 0.48 -11.53
N LYS A 41 -5.15 -0.41 -10.56
CA LYS A 41 -4.84 -1.83 -10.77
C LYS A 41 -6.01 -2.70 -10.35
N PRO A 42 -6.17 -3.89 -10.96
CA PRO A 42 -7.16 -4.85 -10.52
C PRO A 42 -6.97 -5.09 -9.03
N SER A 43 -8.07 -5.10 -8.27
CA SER A 43 -8.05 -5.62 -6.91
C SER A 43 -7.85 -7.13 -7.03
N GLN A 44 -6.61 -7.59 -7.18
CA GLN A 44 -6.29 -9.02 -7.24
C GLN A 44 -6.80 -9.68 -5.95
N PRO A 45 -7.79 -10.59 -6.02
CA PRO A 45 -8.15 -11.41 -4.87
C PRO A 45 -7.11 -12.52 -4.62
N GLY A 46 -6.12 -12.67 -5.51
CA GLY A 46 -5.28 -13.86 -5.63
C GLY A 46 -4.05 -13.90 -4.74
N ASP A 47 -3.61 -12.77 -4.18
CA ASP A 47 -2.63 -12.77 -3.09
C ASP A 47 -2.66 -11.41 -2.39
N PRO A 48 -3.73 -11.09 -1.61
CA PRO A 48 -3.61 -10.01 -0.64
C PRO A 48 -2.45 -10.44 0.24
N GLY A 49 -1.27 -9.84 0.02
CA GLY A 49 -0.08 -10.18 0.78
C GLY A 49 -0.44 -10.28 2.26
N ARG A 50 0.20 -11.23 2.96
CA ARG A 50 -0.21 -11.64 4.32
C ARG A 50 -0.69 -10.45 5.16
N LYS A 51 -1.91 -10.53 5.67
CA LYS A 51 -2.50 -9.45 6.46
C LYS A 51 -1.56 -9.14 7.63
N LEU A 52 -1.49 -7.87 8.04
CA LEU A 52 -0.70 -7.51 9.22
C LEU A 52 -1.14 -8.32 10.46
N SER A 53 -2.43 -8.62 10.59
CA SER A 53 -2.97 -9.49 11.65
C SER A 53 -2.39 -10.91 11.61
N GLU A 54 -2.23 -11.48 10.42
CA GLU A 54 -1.62 -12.81 10.23
C GLU A 54 -0.12 -12.76 10.51
N CYS A 55 0.58 -11.70 10.10
CA CYS A 55 1.99 -11.49 10.47
C CYS A 55 2.18 -11.41 11.99
N ILE A 56 1.32 -10.67 12.69
CA ILE A 56 1.36 -10.56 14.16
C ILE A 56 1.07 -11.92 14.81
N ALA A 57 0.08 -12.66 14.33
CA ALA A 57 -0.23 -13.99 14.84
C ALA A 57 0.96 -14.96 14.69
N LEU A 58 1.64 -14.93 13.53
CA LEU A 58 2.84 -15.73 13.30
C LEU A 58 3.99 -15.34 14.22
N ALA A 59 4.23 -14.04 14.43
CA ALA A 59 5.27 -13.57 15.34
C ALA A 59 5.02 -14.05 16.77
N ARG A 60 3.78 -13.96 17.27
CA ARG A 60 3.39 -14.47 18.60
C ARG A 60 3.60 -15.97 18.74
N ALA A 61 3.15 -16.75 17.76
CA ALA A 61 3.34 -18.20 17.75
C ALA A 61 4.84 -18.58 17.73
N TYR A 62 5.67 -17.79 17.04
CA TYR A 62 7.11 -17.99 17.01
C TYR A 62 7.76 -17.71 18.37
N GLU A 63 7.37 -16.64 19.04
CA GLU A 63 7.79 -16.29 20.40
C GLU A 63 7.38 -17.38 21.41
N GLU A 64 6.13 -17.84 21.38
CA GLU A 64 5.65 -18.96 22.22
C GLU A 64 6.48 -20.23 22.01
N ARG A 65 6.80 -20.55 20.75
CA ARG A 65 7.58 -21.74 20.39
C ARG A 65 9.04 -21.65 20.84
N LEU A 66 9.65 -20.47 20.80
CA LEU A 66 11.05 -20.28 21.19
C LEU A 66 11.24 -19.91 22.67
N GLY A 67 10.17 -19.49 23.35
CA GLY A 67 10.22 -19.02 24.74
C GLY A 67 10.90 -17.66 24.90
N CYS A 68 11.13 -16.92 23.82
CA CYS A 68 11.71 -15.58 23.85
C CYS A 68 11.13 -14.69 22.75
N ALA A 69 10.93 -13.42 23.10
CA ALA A 69 10.50 -12.41 22.14
C ALA A 69 11.62 -12.14 21.13
N PRO A 70 11.29 -11.92 19.84
CA PRO A 70 12.26 -11.44 18.88
C PRO A 70 12.69 -10.02 19.26
N ILE A 71 13.99 -9.83 19.50
CA ILE A 71 14.57 -8.53 19.82
C ILE A 71 15.22 -7.98 18.55
N PRO A 72 14.81 -6.81 18.05
CA PRO A 72 15.52 -6.14 16.96
C PRO A 72 16.96 -5.83 17.38
N ASP A 73 17.89 -5.83 16.43
CA ASP A 73 19.25 -5.40 16.75
C ASP A 73 19.27 -3.95 17.25
N ALA A 74 20.26 -3.63 18.09
CA ALA A 74 20.31 -2.36 18.80
C ALA A 74 20.41 -1.15 17.86
N ASP A 75 21.06 -1.32 16.71
CA ASP A 75 21.20 -0.26 15.73
C ASP A 75 19.89 -0.01 14.99
N PHE A 76 19.21 -1.08 14.54
CA PHE A 76 17.88 -0.98 13.93
C PHE A 76 16.84 -0.39 14.89
N ALA A 77 16.85 -0.82 16.16
CA ALA A 77 15.93 -0.28 17.17
C ALA A 77 16.13 1.23 17.36
N ARG A 78 17.38 1.70 17.36
CA ARG A 78 17.72 3.12 17.45
C ARG A 78 17.24 3.89 16.21
N ASP A 79 17.52 3.39 15.01
CA ASP A 79 17.12 4.06 13.76
C ASP A 79 15.59 4.19 13.65
N VAL A 80 14.83 3.16 14.06
CA VAL A 80 13.36 3.21 14.09
C VAL A 80 12.88 4.26 15.10
N GLN A 81 13.50 4.32 16.28
CA GLN A 81 13.13 5.29 17.31
C GLN A 81 13.40 6.73 16.85
N GLU A 82 14.55 6.99 16.23
CA GLU A 82 14.87 8.31 15.64
C GLU A 82 13.87 8.70 14.54
N GLY A 83 13.46 7.75 13.71
CA GLY A 83 12.42 7.94 12.70
C GLY A 83 11.06 8.30 13.29
N ILE A 84 10.67 7.67 14.40
CA ILE A 84 9.47 8.02 15.15
C ILE A 84 9.60 9.44 15.71
N ASP A 85 10.67 9.72 16.43
CA ASP A 85 10.84 11.01 17.13
C ASP A 85 10.90 12.20 16.17
N SER A 86 11.49 12.01 14.98
CA SER A 86 11.58 13.05 13.95
C SER A 86 10.29 13.31 13.18
N ARG A 87 9.32 12.38 13.20
CA ARG A 87 8.08 12.45 12.40
C ARG A 87 6.80 12.39 13.22
N ARG A 88 6.91 12.38 14.55
CA ARG A 88 5.77 12.40 15.47
C ARG A 88 5.17 13.80 15.56
N ASP A 89 4.80 14.36 14.41
CA ASP A 89 3.91 15.51 14.37
C ASP A 89 2.52 15.06 14.83
N SER A 90 1.73 16.01 15.35
CA SER A 90 0.33 15.73 15.66
C SER A 90 -0.40 15.42 14.35
N PHE A 91 -0.79 14.16 14.16
CA PHE A 91 -1.63 13.79 13.03
C PHE A 91 -3.02 14.39 13.24
N GLU A 92 -3.28 15.54 12.61
CA GLU A 92 -4.62 16.09 12.46
C GLU A 92 -5.20 15.59 11.13
N PRO A 93 -6.04 14.54 11.14
CA PRO A 93 -6.66 14.09 9.91
C PRO A 93 -7.50 15.24 9.32
N PRO A 94 -7.41 15.49 7.99
CA PRO A 94 -8.26 16.50 7.38
C PRO A 94 -9.73 16.16 7.61
N ALA A 95 -10.57 17.18 7.81
CA ALA A 95 -12.00 17.02 7.64
C ALA A 95 -12.23 16.68 6.17
N TRP A 96 -12.67 15.45 5.92
CA TRP A 96 -13.11 15.08 4.58
C TRP A 96 -14.47 15.75 4.38
N ASP A 97 -14.52 16.81 3.57
CA ASP A 97 -15.78 17.35 3.01
C ASP A 97 -16.26 16.47 1.85
#